data_AF-A0A2W2M1L2-F1
#
_entry.id   AF-A0A2W2M1L2-F1
#
_cell.length_a   1.000
_cell.length_b   1.000
_cell.length_c   1.000
_cell.angle_alpha   90.00
_cell.angle_beta   90.00
_cell.angle_gamma   90.00
#
_symmetry.space_group_name_H-M   'P 1'
#
loop_
_entity.id
_entity.type
_entity.pdbx_description
1 polymer ?
#
loop_
_entity_poly.entity_id
_entity_poly.type
_entity_poly.pdbx_seq_one_letter_code
_entity_poly.pdbx_strand_id
1 'polypeptide(L)'
;SGLTLLAAGILAAAAPGDSVVLLALALALLGLGWNLGLVSGTAIITDAVPLATRARTQGLVDVSIALAGATGGLASGAVVAVAGYPVLALAGGALSLALLPLIAVTASSR
;
A
#
# COMPACT_ATOMS: atom_id res chain seq x y z
N SER A 1 5.38 5.19 4.91
CA SER A 1 4.73 3.90 4.61
C SER A 1 5.50 3.04 3.60
N GLY A 2 6.10 3.58 2.54
CA GLY A 2 6.82 2.75 1.53
C GLY A 2 7.87 1.79 2.11
N LEU A 3 8.77 2.29 2.97
CA LEU A 3 9.78 1.44 3.63
C LEU A 3 9.15 0.33 4.51
N THR A 4 8.12 0.66 5.28
CA THR A 4 7.42 -0.30 6.15
C THR A 4 6.69 -1.38 5.33
N LEU A 5 6.12 -1.00 4.18
CA LEU A 5 5.44 -1.92 3.26
C LEU A 5 6.44 -2.84 2.53
N LEU A 6 7.61 -2.32 2.13
CA LEU A 6 8.67 -3.16 1.60
C LEU A 6 9.17 -4.16 2.66
N ALA A 7 9.41 -3.71 3.89
CA ALA A 7 9.84 -4.59 4.97
C ALA A 7 8.83 -5.72 5.23
N ALA A 8 7.53 -5.41 5.21
CA ALA A 8 6.47 -6.40 5.29
C ALA A 8 6.55 -7.42 4.13
N GLY A 9 6.75 -6.95 2.89
CA GLY A 9 6.89 -7.81 1.71
C GLY A 9 8.12 -8.72 1.76
N ILE A 10 9.27 -8.20 2.22
CA ILE A 10 10.50 -8.99 2.39
C ILE A 10 10.30 -10.06 3.47
N LEU A 11 9.73 -9.71 4.62
CA LEU A 11 9.45 -10.69 5.68
C LEU A 11 8.45 -11.76 5.23
N ALA A 12 7.40 -11.36 4.52
CA ALA A 12 6.41 -12.29 3.96
C ALA A 12 7.02 -13.26 2.94
N ALA A 13 7.95 -12.78 2.10
CA ALA A 13 8.63 -13.61 1.11
C ALA A 13 9.70 -14.52 1.70
N ALA A 14 10.36 -14.10 2.79
CA ALA A 14 11.40 -14.86 3.48
C ALA A 14 10.83 -15.86 4.51
N ALA A 15 9.55 -15.76 4.87
CA ALA A 15 8.91 -16.66 5.82
C ALA A 15 8.89 -18.11 5.27
N PRO A 16 9.42 -19.09 6.03
CA PRO A 16 9.18 -20.50 5.74
C PRO A 16 7.68 -20.80 5.70
N GLY A 17 7.25 -21.72 4.84
CA GLY A 17 5.82 -22.03 4.63
C GLY A 17 5.05 -22.40 5.91
N ASP A 18 5.76 -22.90 6.92
CA ASP A 18 5.19 -23.36 8.18
C ASP A 18 5.23 -22.29 9.29
N SER A 19 5.90 -21.14 9.03
CA SER A 19 6.18 -20.12 10.05
C SER A 19 5.04 -19.11 10.19
N VAL A 20 4.10 -19.45 11.07
CA VAL A 20 2.99 -18.54 11.44
C VAL A 20 3.50 -17.24 12.06
N VAL A 21 4.57 -17.29 12.86
CA VAL A 21 5.10 -16.11 13.55
C VAL A 21 5.64 -15.07 12.59
N LEU A 22 6.42 -15.48 11.58
CA LEU A 22 6.98 -14.54 10.61
C LEU A 22 5.89 -13.93 9.71
N LEU A 23 4.90 -14.73 9.31
CA LEU A 23 3.74 -14.22 8.58
C LEU A 23 2.91 -13.25 9.42
N ALA A 24 2.69 -13.53 10.71
CA ALA A 24 1.99 -12.62 11.61
C ALA A 24 2.72 -11.28 11.76
N LEU A 25 4.06 -11.30 11.89
CA LEU A 25 4.87 -10.09 11.92
C LEU A 25 4.81 -9.32 10.59
N ALA A 26 4.87 -10.02 9.47
CA ALA A 26 4.73 -9.40 8.15
C ALA A 26 3.35 -8.72 7.98
N LEU A 27 2.27 -9.38 8.42
CA LEU A 27 0.92 -8.81 8.41
C LEU A 27 0.76 -7.62 9.37
N ALA A 28 1.40 -7.67 10.55
CA ALA A 28 1.41 -6.55 11.48
C ALA A 28 2.12 -5.32 10.87
N LEU A 29 3.27 -5.52 10.23
CA LEU A 29 3.98 -4.46 9.51
C LEU A 29 3.19 -3.95 8.31
N LEU A 30 2.52 -4.84 7.57
CA LEU A 30 1.64 -4.48 6.47
C LEU A 30 0.51 -3.56 6.96
N GLY A 31 -0.16 -3.94 8.06
CA GLY A 31 -1.20 -3.15 8.70
C GLY A 31 -0.68 -1.79 9.19
N LEU A 32 0.51 -1.75 9.78
CA LEU A 32 1.15 -0.49 10.19
C LEU A 32 1.43 0.41 8.97
N GLY A 33 2.08 -0.12 7.93
CA GLY A 33 2.41 0.63 6.73
C GLY A 33 1.18 1.16 5.99
N TRP A 34 0.12 0.36 5.93
CA TRP A 34 -1.18 0.74 5.38
C TRP A 34 -1.81 1.91 6.14
N ASN A 35 -1.89 1.81 7.47
CA ASN A 35 -2.45 2.89 8.31
C ASN A 35 -1.63 4.17 8.21
N LEU A 36 -0.29 4.08 8.23
CA LEU A 36 0.58 5.24 8.04
C LEU A 36 0.30 5.93 6.69
N GLY A 37 0.07 5.17 5.62
CA GLY A 37 -0.24 5.72 4.30
C GLY A 37 -1.62 6.36 4.25
N LEU A 38 -2.66 5.64 4.68
CA LEU A 38 -4.04 6.13 4.61
C LEU A 38 -4.27 7.33 5.52
N VAL A 39 -3.89 7.26 6.80
CA VAL A 39 -4.18 8.32 7.78
C VAL A 39 -3.45 9.61 7.41
N SER A 40 -2.17 9.53 7.03
CA SER A 40 -1.43 10.71 6.60
C SER A 40 -1.93 11.25 5.26
N GLY A 41 -2.23 10.37 4.29
CA GLY A 41 -2.72 10.77 2.98
C GLY A 41 -4.07 11.48 3.04
N THR A 42 -5.04 10.95 3.78
CA THR A 42 -6.36 11.57 3.92
C THR A 42 -6.30 12.88 4.70
N ALA A 43 -5.40 13.01 5.69
CA ALA A 43 -5.14 14.26 6.37
C ALA A 43 -4.60 15.35 5.41
N ILE A 44 -3.58 15.03 4.62
CA ILE A 44 -3.01 15.96 3.61
C ILE A 44 -4.09 16.42 2.62
N ILE A 45 -4.91 15.51 2.11
CA ILE A 45 -5.99 15.84 1.18
C ILE A 45 -7.04 16.74 1.85
N THR A 46 -7.40 16.44 3.10
CA THR A 46 -8.38 17.23 3.86
C THR A 46 -7.90 18.67 4.07
N ASP A 47 -6.61 18.84 4.40
CA ASP A 47 -6.00 20.15 4.64
C ASP A 47 -5.82 20.96 3.36
N ALA A 48 -5.55 20.30 2.22
CA ALA A 48 -5.35 20.97 0.93
C ALA A 48 -6.66 21.40 0.22
N VAL A 49 -7.81 20.88 0.64
CA VAL A 49 -9.09 21.06 -0.08
C VAL A 49 -10.02 22.04 0.66
N PRO A 50 -10.65 23.02 -0.03
CA PRO A 50 -11.62 23.93 0.55
C PRO A 50 -12.80 23.21 1.23
N LEU A 51 -13.33 23.78 2.31
CA LEU A 51 -14.44 23.21 3.08
C LEU A 51 -15.65 22.85 2.22
N ALA A 52 -15.97 23.66 1.22
CA ALA A 52 -17.13 23.45 0.34
C ALA A 52 -17.04 22.18 -0.52
N THR A 53 -15.84 21.71 -0.87
CA THR A 53 -15.63 20.56 -1.75
C THR A 53 -15.01 19.35 -1.05
N ARG A 54 -14.58 19.51 0.20
CA ARG A 54 -13.90 18.48 1.02
C ARG A 54 -14.63 17.15 1.07
N ALA A 55 -15.93 17.14 1.34
CA ALA A 55 -16.72 15.90 1.42
C ALA A 55 -16.76 15.16 0.07
N ARG A 56 -16.91 15.89 -1.04
CA ARG A 56 -16.89 15.31 -2.38
C ARG A 56 -15.52 14.73 -2.72
N THR A 57 -14.45 15.44 -2.40
CA THR A 57 -13.09 14.95 -2.66
C THR A 57 -12.74 13.72 -1.84
N GLN A 58 -13.10 13.69 -0.55
CA GLN A 58 -12.89 12.50 0.29
C GLN A 58 -13.67 11.29 -0.24
N GLY A 59 -14.92 11.46 -0.65
CA GLY A 59 -15.68 10.38 -1.28
C GLY A 59 -15.02 9.81 -2.54
N LEU A 60 -14.40 10.66 -3.37
CA LEU A 60 -13.64 10.20 -4.55
C LEU A 60 -12.37 9.44 -4.16
N VAL A 61 -11.68 9.89 -3.10
CA VAL A 61 -10.51 9.19 -2.55
C VAL A 61 -10.90 7.82 -2.02
N ASP A 62 -11.98 7.72 -1.25
CA ASP A 62 -12.47 6.46 -0.71
C ASP A 62 -12.86 5.47 -1.81
N VAL A 63 -13.55 5.94 -2.85
CA VAL A 63 -13.85 5.12 -4.04
C VAL A 63 -12.58 4.66 -4.74
N SER A 64 -11.57 5.53 -4.86
CA SER A 64 -10.29 5.19 -5.48
C SER A 64 -9.53 4.12 -4.67
N ILE A 65 -9.54 4.24 -3.34
CA ILE A 65 -8.96 3.24 -2.42
C ILE A 65 -9.69 1.90 -2.57
N ALA A 66 -11.02 1.90 -2.58
CA ALA A 66 -11.84 0.70 -2.74
C ALA A 66 -11.58 0.02 -4.09
N LEU A 67 -11.51 0.80 -5.18
CA LEU A 67 -11.23 0.29 -6.51
C LEU A 67 -9.82 -0.30 -6.62
N ALA A 68 -8.82 0.38 -6.06
CA ALA A 68 -7.45 -0.12 -5.99
C ALA A 68 -7.37 -1.42 -5.17
N GLY A 69 -8.08 -1.49 -4.04
CA GLY A 69 -8.17 -2.70 -3.21
C GLY A 69 -8.84 -3.86 -3.93
N ALA A 70 -9.95 -3.62 -4.62
CA ALA A 70 -10.68 -4.64 -5.38
C ALA A 70 -9.84 -5.18 -6.56
N THR A 71 -9.27 -4.28 -7.36
CA THR A 71 -8.42 -4.66 -8.51
C THR A 71 -7.15 -5.36 -8.06
N GLY A 72 -6.47 -4.84 -7.03
CA GLY A 72 -5.29 -5.46 -6.43
C GLY A 72 -5.59 -6.84 -5.84
N GLY A 73 -6.70 -6.98 -5.12
CA GLY A 73 -7.14 -8.27 -4.58
C GLY A 73 -7.44 -9.30 -5.67
N LEU A 74 -8.18 -8.92 -6.72
CA LEU A 74 -8.44 -9.80 -7.86
C LEU A 74 -7.14 -10.21 -8.58
N ALA A 75 -6.25 -9.25 -8.85
CA ALA A 75 -4.97 -9.52 -9.50
C ALA A 75 -4.06 -10.40 -8.64
N SER A 76 -4.08 -10.23 -7.31
CA SER A 76 -3.23 -10.99 -6.40
C SER A 76 -3.46 -12.50 -6.47
N GLY A 77 -4.71 -12.94 -6.64
CA GLY A 77 -5.04 -14.36 -6.77
C GLY A 77 -4.41 -14.98 -8.01
N ALA A 78 -4.48 -14.28 -9.15
CA ALA A 78 -3.85 -14.70 -10.40
C ALA A 78 -2.33 -14.74 -10.28
N VAL A 79 -1.71 -13.73 -9.66
CA VAL A 79 -0.25 -13.70 -9.43
C VAL A 79 0.20 -14.86 -8.55
N VAL A 80 -0.50 -15.13 -7.44
CA VAL A 80 -0.16 -16.24 -6.55
C VAL A 80 -0.31 -17.59 -7.24
N ALA A 81 -1.36 -17.76 -8.05
CA ALA A 81 -1.57 -19.00 -8.80
C ALA A 81 -0.47 -19.31 -9.82
N VAL A 82 0.12 -18.28 -10.44
CA VAL A 82 1.14 -18.44 -11.50
C VAL A 82 2.57 -18.37 -10.96
N ALA A 83 2.84 -17.49 -10.00
CA ALA A 83 4.18 -17.11 -9.56
C ALA A 83 4.42 -17.27 -8.05
N GLY A 84 3.38 -17.59 -7.26
CA GLY A 84 3.47 -17.81 -5.83
C GLY A 84 3.43 -16.55 -4.96
N TYR A 85 3.26 -16.77 -3.65
CA TYR A 85 3.13 -15.71 -2.64
C TYR A 85 4.38 -14.82 -2.48
N PRO A 86 5.63 -15.35 -2.49
CA PRO A 86 6.82 -14.51 -2.37
C PRO A 86 6.95 -13.46 -3.48
N VAL A 87 6.60 -13.83 -4.72
CA VAL A 87 6.63 -12.90 -5.87
C VAL A 87 5.61 -11.79 -5.68
N LEU A 88 4.38 -12.11 -5.25
CA LEU A 88 3.36 -11.12 -4.94
C LEU A 88 3.85 -10.15 -3.84
N ALA A 89 4.40 -10.67 -2.75
CA ALA A 89 4.85 -9.90 -1.60
C ALA A 89 5.99 -8.93 -1.96
N LEU A 90 6.99 -9.39 -2.71
CA LEU A 90 8.10 -8.56 -3.17
C LEU A 90 7.65 -7.53 -4.21
N ALA A 91 6.79 -7.91 -5.15
CA ALA A 91 6.26 -6.99 -6.16
C ALA A 91 5.45 -5.85 -5.53
N GLY A 92 4.56 -6.16 -4.58
CA GLY A 92 3.80 -5.16 -3.83
C GLY A 92 4.70 -4.25 -2.99
N GLY A 93 5.70 -4.83 -2.32
CA GLY A 93 6.72 -4.07 -1.59
C GLY A 93 7.52 -3.12 -2.48
N ALA A 94 8.00 -3.59 -3.63
CA ALA A 94 8.74 -2.79 -4.59
C ALA A 94 7.89 -1.66 -5.20
N LEU A 95 6.63 -1.95 -5.55
CA LEU A 95 5.67 -0.95 -6.03
C LEU A 95 5.47 0.18 -5.00
N SER A 96 5.41 -0.16 -3.71
CA SER A 96 5.26 0.85 -2.65
C SER A 96 6.46 1.80 -2.54
N LEU A 97 7.67 1.35 -2.88
CA LEU A 97 8.86 2.20 -2.95
C LEU A 97 8.91 3.03 -4.23
N ALA A 98 8.44 2.47 -5.35
CA ALA A 98 8.42 3.17 -6.64
C ALA A 98 7.56 4.44 -6.61
N LEU A 99 6.65 4.56 -5.64
CA LEU A 99 5.89 5.78 -5.40
C LEU A 99 6.75 6.94 -4.85
N LEU A 100 7.85 6.68 -4.15
CA LEU A 100 8.72 7.72 -3.58
C LEU A 100 9.36 8.63 -4.64
N PRO A 101 10.02 8.13 -5.71
CA PRO A 101 10.56 8.99 -6.75
C PRO A 101 9.48 9.77 -7.50
N LEU A 102 8.29 9.16 -7.72
CA LEU A 102 7.17 9.86 -8.34
C LEU A 102 6.70 11.06 -7.48
N ILE A 103 6.61 10.87 -6.16
CA ILE A 103 6.30 11.95 -5.23
C ILE A 103 7.42 12.99 -5.20
N ALA A 104 8.68 12.57 -5.21
CA ALA A 104 9.82 13.49 -5.23
C ALA A 104 9.83 14.38 -6.48
N VAL A 105 9.58 13.81 -7.66
CA VAL A 105 9.49 14.56 -8.93
C VAL A 105 8.35 15.57 -8.92
N THR A 106 7.18 15.18 -8.42
CA THR A 106 6.03 16.09 -8.32
C THR A 106 6.23 17.19 -7.27
N ALA A 107 7.01 16.91 -6.22
CA ALA A 107 7.37 17.91 -5.21
C ALA A 107 8.44 18.90 -5.73
N SER A 108 9.42 18.43 -6.51
CA SER A 108 10.46 19.30 -7.10
C SER A 108 9.98 20.16 -8.27
N SER A 109 8.80 19.83 -8.84
CA SER A 109 8.17 20.58 -9.92
C SER A 109 7.30 21.75 -9.43
N ARG A 110 7.24 21.98 -8.11
CA ARG A 110 6.60 23.14 -7.48
C ARG A 110 7.65 24.13 -7.01
#